data_AF-A0A528D5G0-F1
#
_entry.id   AF-A0A528D5G0-F1
#
_cell.length_a   1.000
_cell.length_b   1.000
_cell.length_c   1.000
_cell.angle_alpha   90.00
_cell.angle_beta   90.00
_cell.angle_gamma   90.00
#
_symmetry.space_group_name_H-M   'P 1'
#
loop_
_entity.id
_entity.type
_entity.pdbx_description
1 polymer ?
#
loop_
_entity_poly.entity_id
_entity_poly.type
_entity_poly.pdbx_seq_one_letter_code
_entity_poly.pdbx_strand_id
1 'polypeptide(L)'
;LFSCLAHSQTPSLKPFKDDLFAYPGTLSSENNGAYTVVDYRELRDINARDKVPERRAQAQYVDTGVRKVQQDLLLKTDAGNIRHVAVGRTQGAGIIVLYLHGQGGSRKQGVDDFTFGGNFNRIKN
;
A
#
# COMPACT_ATOMS: atom_id res chain seq x y z
N LEU A 1 -1.48 -9.44 -44.47
CA LEU A 1 -1.65 -8.53 -43.32
C LEU A 1 -1.74 -9.38 -42.06
N PHE A 2 -0.62 -9.57 -41.35
CA PHE A 2 -0.62 -10.26 -40.06
C PHE A 2 -0.87 -9.23 -38.97
N SER A 3 -2.04 -9.30 -38.34
CA SER A 3 -2.37 -8.49 -37.17
C SER A 3 -1.73 -9.14 -35.95
N CYS A 4 -0.72 -8.50 -35.36
CA CYS A 4 -0.15 -8.94 -34.09
C CYS A 4 -1.09 -8.49 -32.97
N LEU A 5 -1.72 -9.46 -32.29
CA LEU A 5 -2.44 -9.21 -31.05
C LEU A 5 -1.44 -8.75 -29.98
N ALA A 6 -1.43 -7.45 -29.70
CA ALA A 6 -0.69 -6.90 -28.58
C ALA A 6 -1.33 -7.42 -27.27
N HIS A 7 -0.66 -8.38 -26.63
CA HIS A 7 -1.02 -8.78 -25.28
C HIS A 7 -0.61 -7.66 -24.32
N SER A 8 -1.58 -6.84 -23.91
CA SER A 8 -1.37 -5.92 -22.80
C SER A 8 -1.18 -6.74 -21.53
N GLN A 9 0.07 -6.90 -21.10
CA GLN A 9 0.38 -7.42 -19.78
C GLN A 9 0.01 -6.32 -18.79
N THR A 10 -1.10 -6.48 -18.08
CA THR A 10 -1.45 -5.57 -16.99
C THR A 10 -0.33 -5.62 -15.95
N PRO A 11 0.35 -4.49 -15.67
CA PRO A 11 1.37 -4.45 -14.64
C PRO A 11 0.78 -4.93 -13.31
N SER A 12 1.40 -5.96 -12.71
CA SER A 12 1.02 -6.47 -11.39
C SER A 12 2.10 -6.18 -10.37
N LEU A 13 1.69 -5.92 -9.13
CA LEU A 13 2.61 -5.80 -8.02
C LEU A 13 3.16 -7.18 -7.65
N LYS A 14 4.42 -7.22 -7.24
CA LYS A 14 5.03 -8.46 -6.76
C LYS A 14 4.26 -9.01 -5.55
N PRO A 15 4.24 -10.35 -5.39
CA PRO A 15 3.79 -10.99 -4.15
C PRO A 15 4.52 -10.41 -2.93
N PHE A 16 3.82 -10.18 -1.83
CA PHE A 16 4.43 -9.72 -0.60
C PHE A 16 3.61 -10.19 0.61
N LYS A 17 4.14 -11.21 1.30
CA LYS A 17 3.50 -11.81 2.48
C LYS A 17 2.03 -12.19 2.22
N ASP A 18 1.75 -12.70 1.03
CA ASP A 18 0.38 -12.94 0.55
C ASP A 18 -0.41 -13.85 1.49
N ASP A 19 0.24 -14.84 2.13
CA ASP A 19 -0.41 -15.71 3.13
C ASP A 19 -0.90 -14.95 4.37
N LEU A 20 -0.20 -13.89 4.79
CA LEU A 20 -0.58 -13.07 5.95
C LEU A 20 -1.64 -12.02 5.62
N PHE A 21 -1.76 -11.65 4.33
CA PHE A 21 -2.64 -10.59 3.86
C PHE A 21 -3.70 -11.08 2.87
N ALA A 22 -3.86 -12.39 2.73
CA ALA A 22 -4.91 -12.99 1.93
C ALA A 22 -6.27 -12.45 2.39
N TYR A 23 -7.16 -12.20 1.43
CA TYR A 23 -8.52 -11.82 1.78
C TYR A 23 -9.15 -12.91 2.65
N PRO A 24 -9.94 -12.54 3.67
CA PRO A 24 -10.76 -13.51 4.37
C PRO A 24 -11.86 -14.02 3.43
N GLY A 25 -12.77 -14.84 3.94
CA GLY A 25 -13.88 -15.36 3.14
C GLY A 25 -14.61 -14.25 2.38
N THR A 26 -14.80 -14.45 1.07
CA THR A 26 -15.62 -13.56 0.25
C THR A 26 -17.10 -13.77 0.57
N LEU A 27 -17.78 -12.70 0.96
CA LEU A 27 -19.22 -12.69 1.24
C LEU A 27 -20.03 -12.51 -0.04
N SER A 28 -19.57 -11.65 -0.95
CA SER A 28 -20.15 -11.48 -2.28
C SER A 28 -19.12 -10.99 -3.28
N SER A 29 -19.35 -11.28 -4.56
CA SER A 29 -18.53 -10.81 -5.67
C SER A 29 -19.44 -10.44 -6.83
N GLU A 30 -19.26 -9.23 -7.36
CA GLU A 30 -20.04 -8.68 -8.46
C GLU A 30 -19.11 -8.22 -9.58
N ASN A 31 -19.66 -7.98 -10.78
CA ASN A 31 -18.93 -7.41 -11.92
C ASN A 31 -17.62 -8.17 -12.25
N ASN A 32 -17.70 -9.50 -12.29
CA ASN A 32 -16.55 -10.38 -12.53
C ASN A 32 -15.37 -10.14 -11.56
N GLY A 33 -15.67 -9.80 -10.30
CA GLY A 33 -14.67 -9.58 -9.25
C GLY A 33 -14.17 -8.14 -9.13
N ALA A 34 -14.66 -7.22 -9.98
CA ALA A 34 -14.34 -5.79 -9.84
C ALA A 34 -14.90 -5.19 -8.55
N TYR A 35 -15.93 -5.81 -7.97
CA TYR A 35 -16.43 -5.48 -6.64
C TYR A 35 -16.52 -6.75 -5.79
N THR A 36 -15.85 -6.76 -4.64
CA THR A 36 -15.80 -7.90 -3.73
C THR A 36 -16.06 -7.42 -2.31
N VAL A 37 -17.00 -8.06 -1.63
CA VAL A 37 -17.24 -7.87 -0.19
C VAL A 37 -16.61 -9.02 0.55
N VAL A 38 -15.78 -8.71 1.55
CA VAL A 38 -15.05 -9.71 2.33
C VAL A 38 -15.52 -9.70 3.79
N ASP A 39 -15.41 -10.85 4.46
CA ASP A 39 -15.77 -11.05 5.86
C ASP A 39 -14.78 -10.35 6.81
N TYR A 40 -14.72 -9.02 6.79
CA TYR A 40 -13.83 -8.23 7.66
C TYR A 40 -14.23 -8.38 9.14
N ARG A 41 -13.24 -8.63 10.00
CA ARG A 41 -13.43 -8.68 11.46
C ARG A 41 -12.28 -7.99 12.16
N GLU A 42 -12.57 -6.91 12.87
CA GLU A 42 -11.56 -6.08 13.55
C GLU A 42 -10.61 -6.90 14.44
N LEU A 43 -11.16 -7.81 15.26
CA LEU A 43 -10.37 -8.68 16.14
C LEU A 43 -9.32 -9.50 15.40
N ARG A 44 -9.63 -9.95 14.17
CA ARG A 44 -8.72 -10.78 13.35
C ARG A 44 -7.81 -9.92 12.48
N ASP A 45 -8.36 -8.89 11.85
CA ASP A 45 -7.69 -8.16 10.78
C ASP A 45 -6.92 -6.94 11.27
N ILE A 46 -7.20 -6.47 12.49
CA ILE A 46 -6.52 -5.37 13.16
C ILE A 46 -5.91 -5.87 14.48
N ASN A 47 -6.73 -6.20 15.48
CA ASN A 47 -6.24 -6.37 16.84
C ASN A 47 -5.27 -7.56 16.98
N ALA A 48 -5.53 -8.69 16.30
CA ALA A 48 -4.63 -9.84 16.31
C ALA A 48 -3.27 -9.57 15.64
N ARG A 49 -3.15 -8.51 14.83
CA ARG A 49 -1.89 -8.11 14.17
C ARG A 49 -1.06 -7.18 15.04
N ASP A 50 -1.65 -6.61 16.09
CA ASP A 50 -0.95 -5.72 16.99
C ASP A 50 -0.03 -6.48 17.95
N LYS A 51 1.14 -5.89 18.16
CA LYS A 51 2.00 -6.13 19.31
C LYS A 51 1.63 -5.18 20.46
N VAL A 52 1.29 -3.93 20.12
CA VAL A 52 0.75 -2.94 21.05
C VAL A 52 -0.54 -2.41 20.42
N PRO A 53 -1.70 -2.53 21.10
CA PRO A 53 -2.99 -2.13 20.54
C PRO A 53 -2.92 -0.77 19.86
N GLU A 54 -3.29 -0.74 18.57
CA GLU A 54 -3.38 0.42 17.68
C GLU A 54 -2.12 1.29 17.55
N ARG A 55 -0.98 0.82 18.09
CA ARG A 55 0.27 1.60 18.14
C ARG A 55 1.44 0.89 17.51
N ARG A 56 1.40 -0.44 17.41
CA ARG A 56 2.49 -1.20 16.83
C ARG A 56 2.05 -2.57 16.36
N ALA A 57 2.19 -2.84 15.06
CA ALA A 57 2.05 -4.16 14.49
C ALA A 57 3.20 -5.12 14.91
N GLN A 58 2.92 -6.42 14.91
CA GLN A 58 3.96 -7.44 15.09
C GLN A 58 4.93 -7.45 13.91
N ALA A 59 6.18 -7.87 14.17
CA ALA A 59 7.27 -7.83 13.18
C ALA A 59 6.95 -8.62 11.91
N GLN A 60 6.21 -9.73 12.02
CA GLN A 60 5.83 -10.55 10.87
C GLN A 60 4.94 -9.80 9.86
N TYR A 61 4.19 -8.77 10.28
CA TYR A 61 3.32 -7.99 9.40
C TYR A 61 4.00 -6.78 8.77
N VAL A 62 5.25 -6.46 9.15
CA VAL A 62 5.94 -5.25 8.69
C VAL A 62 7.28 -5.56 8.05
N ASP A 63 7.74 -4.68 7.16
CA ASP A 63 9.10 -4.72 6.63
C ASP A 63 9.70 -3.32 6.65
N THR A 64 10.69 -3.13 7.53
CA THR A 64 11.37 -1.85 7.69
C THR A 64 12.53 -1.66 6.70
N GLY A 65 12.86 -2.67 5.90
CA GLY A 65 13.93 -2.59 4.90
C GLY A 65 13.70 -1.52 3.84
N VAL A 66 12.42 -1.20 3.56
CA VAL A 66 12.00 -0.13 2.62
C VAL A 66 12.46 1.26 3.06
N ARG A 67 12.71 1.48 4.36
CA ARG A 67 13.13 2.79 4.90
C ARG A 67 14.39 3.33 4.23
N LYS A 68 15.29 2.46 3.77
CA LYS A 68 16.54 2.82 3.10
C LYS A 68 16.33 3.54 1.76
N VAL A 69 15.16 3.39 1.14
CA VAL A 69 14.79 4.04 -0.12
C VAL A 69 13.66 5.07 0.06
N GLN A 70 13.39 5.50 1.30
CA GLN A 70 12.45 6.59 1.57
C GLN A 70 13.17 7.94 1.61
N GLN A 71 12.55 8.96 1.03
CA GLN A 71 13.08 10.32 0.95
C GLN A 71 12.03 11.33 1.38
N ASP A 72 12.40 12.26 2.27
CA ASP A 72 11.57 13.42 2.60
C ASP A 72 11.85 14.53 1.58
N LEU A 73 10.83 14.88 0.80
CA LEU A 73 10.96 15.78 -0.34
C LEU A 73 10.05 16.99 -0.18
N LEU A 74 10.44 18.07 -0.87
CA LEU A 74 9.67 19.30 -0.98
C LEU A 74 9.37 19.58 -2.45
N LEU A 75 8.09 19.57 -2.80
CA LEU A 75 7.62 20.01 -4.11
C LEU A 75 7.22 21.49 -4.00
N LYS A 76 7.87 22.34 -4.80
CA LYS A 76 7.48 23.75 -4.94
C LYS A 76 6.40 23.86 -6.01
N THR A 77 5.29 24.51 -5.67
CA THR A 77 4.21 24.82 -6.61
C THR A 77 3.80 26.27 -6.45
N ASP A 78 3.09 26.83 -7.43
CA ASP A 78 2.56 28.20 -7.35
C ASP A 78 1.56 28.37 -6.20
N ALA A 79 0.89 27.29 -5.80
CA ALA A 79 -0.03 27.25 -4.65
C ALA A 79 0.69 27.07 -3.31
N GLY A 80 2.01 26.85 -3.32
CA GLY A 80 2.84 26.68 -2.14
C GLY A 80 3.65 25.40 -2.11
N ASN A 81 4.35 25.21 -1.01
CA ASN A 81 5.29 24.12 -0.79
C ASN A 81 4.58 22.87 -0.24
N ILE A 82 4.71 21.74 -0.93
CA ILE A 82 4.15 20.44 -0.53
C ILE A 82 5.27 19.51 -0.06
N ARG A 83 5.30 19.23 1.25
CA ARG A 83 6.19 18.20 1.81
C ARG A 83 5.57 16.82 1.61
N HIS A 84 6.33 15.88 1.06
CA HIS A 84 5.88 14.51 0.84
C HIS A 84 7.02 13.52 1.12
N VAL A 85 6.67 12.24 1.24
CA VAL A 85 7.65 11.16 1.30
C VAL A 85 7.55 10.37 0.00
N ALA A 86 8.68 10.23 -0.70
CA ALA A 86 8.80 9.33 -1.83
C ALA A 86 9.46 8.02 -1.37
N VAL A 87 9.03 6.89 -1.94
CA VAL A 87 9.61 5.58 -1.66
C VAL A 87 9.96 4.92 -2.99
N GLY A 88 11.21 4.49 -3.14
CA GLY A 88 11.68 3.84 -4.37
C GLY A 88 12.07 4.81 -5.50
N ARG A 89 11.90 4.38 -6.76
CA ARG A 89 12.29 5.17 -7.93
C ARG A 89 11.28 6.28 -8.22
N THR A 90 11.75 7.52 -8.31
CA THR A 90 10.90 8.70 -8.61
C THR A 90 10.90 9.09 -10.10
N GLN A 91 11.69 8.41 -10.92
CA GLN A 91 11.78 8.64 -12.38
C GLN A 91 11.70 7.30 -13.11
N GLY A 92 11.02 7.26 -14.26
CA GLY A 92 10.87 6.05 -15.08
C GLY A 92 10.14 4.90 -14.37
N ALA A 93 9.26 5.20 -13.41
CA ALA A 93 8.46 4.21 -12.71
C ALA A 93 7.35 3.66 -13.62
N GLY A 94 7.13 2.34 -13.60
CA GLY A 94 6.05 1.70 -14.35
C GLY A 94 4.67 1.87 -13.70
N ILE A 95 4.63 2.13 -12.39
CA ILE A 95 3.42 2.42 -11.62
C ILE A 95 3.77 3.52 -10.60
N ILE A 96 2.86 4.48 -10.44
CA ILE A 96 2.92 5.51 -9.40
C ILE A 96 1.71 5.34 -8.50
N VAL A 97 1.93 5.25 -7.19
CA VAL A 97 0.86 5.22 -6.19
C VAL A 97 0.95 6.48 -5.35
N LEU A 98 -0.17 7.19 -5.25
CA LEU A 98 -0.31 8.38 -4.42
C LEU A 98 -1.15 8.03 -3.19
N TYR A 99 -0.57 8.20 -2.00
CA TYR A 99 -1.30 8.14 -0.75
C TYR A 99 -1.74 9.56 -0.36
N LEU A 100 -3.04 9.73 -0.20
CA LEU A 100 -3.66 10.96 0.31
C LEU A 100 -4.30 10.62 1.65
N HIS A 101 -3.91 11.35 2.70
CA HIS A 101 -4.49 11.15 4.02
C HIS A 101 -5.79 11.93 4.18
N GLY A 102 -6.69 11.43 5.03
CA GLY A 102 -7.90 12.13 5.43
C GLY A 102 -7.67 13.14 6.56
N GLN A 103 -8.78 13.62 7.13
CA GLN A 103 -8.78 14.48 8.30
C GLN A 103 -8.07 13.81 9.49
N GLY A 104 -7.24 14.56 10.21
CA GLY A 104 -6.45 14.05 11.34
C GLY A 104 -5.22 13.23 10.96
N GLY A 105 -5.02 12.96 9.66
CA GLY A 105 -3.84 12.27 9.14
C GLY A 105 -2.65 13.18 8.86
N SER A 106 -1.55 12.58 8.42
CA SER A 106 -0.38 13.33 7.94
C SER A 106 0.36 12.58 6.83
N ARG A 107 1.25 13.27 6.11
CA ARG A 107 2.15 12.69 5.10
C ARG A 107 3.00 11.51 5.61
N LYS A 108 3.17 11.37 6.93
CA LYS A 108 3.96 10.29 7.54
C LYS A 108 3.17 8.99 7.70
N GLN A 109 1.83 9.06 7.71
CA GLN A 109 0.96 7.94 8.04
C GLN A 109 1.15 6.77 7.07
N GLY A 110 1.27 7.03 5.76
CA GLY A 110 1.50 6.00 4.74
C GLY A 110 2.90 5.35 4.77
N VAL A 111 3.84 5.89 5.53
CA VAL A 111 5.24 5.42 5.55
C VAL A 111 5.74 4.98 6.93
N ASP A 112 4.94 5.15 7.99
CA ASP A 112 5.25 4.61 9.30
C ASP A 112 4.92 3.11 9.37
N ASP A 113 5.92 2.27 9.08
CA ASP A 113 5.75 0.82 8.97
C ASP A 113 5.09 0.15 10.18
N PHE A 114 5.28 0.68 11.39
CA PHE A 114 4.74 0.03 12.59
C PHE A 114 3.26 0.32 12.84
N THR A 115 2.71 1.33 12.16
CA THR A 115 1.30 1.72 12.26
C THR A 115 0.64 1.51 10.89
N PHE A 116 0.04 2.55 10.32
CA PHE A 116 -0.65 2.50 9.03
C PHE A 116 0.29 2.19 7.86
N GLY A 117 1.54 2.64 7.93
CA GLY A 117 2.52 2.50 6.87
C GLY A 117 2.86 1.05 6.54
N GLY A 118 2.65 0.12 7.47
CA GLY A 118 2.88 -1.31 7.28
C GLY A 118 1.96 -1.92 6.22
N ASN A 119 0.70 -1.44 6.13
CA ASN A 119 -0.25 -1.87 5.11
C ASN A 119 0.23 -1.54 3.68
N PHE A 120 1.15 -0.59 3.55
CA PHE A 120 1.72 -0.19 2.27
C PHE A 120 3.04 -0.92 1.96
N ASN A 121 3.53 -1.84 2.80
CA ASN A 121 4.81 -2.53 2.55
C ASN A 121 4.81 -3.31 1.23
N ARG A 122 3.67 -3.84 0.77
CA ARG A 122 3.56 -4.48 -0.55
C ARG A 122 3.82 -3.51 -1.70
N ILE A 123 3.40 -2.25 -1.56
CA ILE A 123 3.55 -1.22 -2.60
C ILE A 123 4.97 -0.61 -2.53
N LYS A 124 5.57 -0.59 -1.34
CA LYS A 124 6.89 0.00 -1.10
C LYS A 124 8.07 -0.94 -1.42
N ASN A 125 7.84 -2.24 -1.59
CA ASN A 125 8.83 -3.28 -1.91
C ASN A 125 8.72 -3.76 -3.37
#